data_AF-A0A6G3DB66-F1
#
_entry.id   AF-A0A6G3DB66-F1
#
_cell.length_a   1.000
_cell.length_b   1.000
_cell.length_c   1.000
_cell.angle_alpha   90.00
_cell.angle_beta   90.00
_cell.angle_gamma   90.00
#
_symmetry.space_group_name_H-M   'P 1'
#
loop_
_entity.id
_entity.type
_entity.pdbx_description
1 polymer ?
#
loop_
_entity_poly.entity_id
_entity_poly.type
_entity_poly.pdbx_seq_one_letter_code
_entity_poly.pdbx_strand_id
1 'polypeptide(L)'
;TGARFTAVLPAGALAAVPPDAAKRLVAEADRLMAGQVEYFGVVRDDLADPDWCYDPKTGRRAPGGYAFDVPYRDEDAVGDIKQIWELSRHQYLTVLAAAYAVTGDERYAERVAGHLRSWWASNAPLRSVHWVSGIELGIRLLSWVWIRRLLDGWPGAAALFEDNPAALKQIWHHQRWLAAFP
;
A
#
# COMPACT_ATOMS: atom_id res chain seq x y z
N THR A 1 -6.05 22.79 2.12
CA THR A 1 -5.29 22.89 3.39
C THR A 1 -3.82 22.94 3.04
N GLY A 2 -3.06 23.95 3.47
CA GLY A 2 -1.62 24.06 3.15
C GLY A 2 -0.72 23.06 3.89
N ALA A 3 -1.25 21.91 4.29
CA ALA A 3 -0.53 20.88 5.03
C ALA A 3 0.43 20.16 4.09
N ARG A 4 1.70 20.01 4.50
CA ARG A 4 2.75 19.36 3.72
C ARG A 4 3.38 18.25 4.53
N PHE A 5 3.76 17.15 3.89
CA PHE A 5 4.68 16.21 4.51
C PHE A 5 6.09 16.83 4.49
N THR A 6 6.61 17.19 5.65
CA THR A 6 7.95 17.78 5.81
C THR A 6 8.99 16.76 6.32
N ALA A 7 8.54 15.57 6.68
CA ALA A 7 9.37 14.52 7.24
C ALA A 7 10.11 13.77 6.12
N VAL A 8 11.31 14.23 5.79
CA VAL A 8 12.19 13.64 4.76
C VAL A 8 13.16 12.63 5.37
N LEU A 9 13.89 11.87 4.53
CA LEU A 9 14.99 11.03 5.00
C LEU A 9 16.13 11.89 5.56
N PRO A 10 16.85 11.41 6.60
CA PRO A 10 18.06 12.10 7.06
C PRO A 10 19.08 12.26 5.94
N ALA A 11 19.83 13.37 5.96
CA ALA A 11 20.93 13.58 5.02
C ALA A 11 21.93 12.40 5.08
N GLY A 12 22.35 11.92 3.92
CA GLY A 12 23.27 10.78 3.81
C GLY A 12 22.64 9.40 4.05
N ALA A 13 21.36 9.30 4.41
CA ALA A 13 20.71 8.00 4.66
C ALA A 13 20.80 7.04 3.46
N LEU A 14 20.58 7.56 2.25
CA LEU A 14 20.69 6.77 1.01
C LEU A 14 22.14 6.38 0.70
N ALA A 15 23.09 7.30 0.92
CA ALA A 15 24.52 7.04 0.72
C ALA A 15 25.07 5.99 1.70
N ALA A 16 24.43 5.83 2.87
CA ALA A 16 24.81 4.84 3.87
C ALA A 16 24.30 3.42 3.53
N VAL A 17 23.47 3.24 2.49
CA VAL A 17 22.99 1.92 2.07
C VAL A 17 24.14 1.13 1.44
N PRO A 18 24.51 -0.05 1.98
CA PRO A 18 25.58 -0.85 1.40
C PRO A 18 25.26 -1.24 -0.06
N PRO A 19 26.26 -1.25 -0.97
CA PRO A 19 26.02 -1.55 -2.39
C PRO A 19 25.31 -2.89 -2.63
N ASP A 20 25.64 -3.93 -1.86
CA ASP A 20 24.99 -5.23 -2.01
C ASP A 20 23.56 -5.26 -1.46
N ALA A 21 23.23 -4.41 -0.47
CA ALA A 21 21.86 -4.23 -0.02
C ALA A 21 21.03 -3.49 -1.08
N ALA A 22 21.60 -2.45 -1.69
CA ALA A 22 20.98 -1.74 -2.81
C ALA A 22 20.69 -2.68 -4.00
N LYS A 23 21.65 -3.53 -4.37
CA LYS A 23 21.44 -4.54 -5.43
C LYS A 23 20.29 -5.50 -5.12
N ARG A 24 20.20 -6.01 -3.88
CA ARG A 24 19.10 -6.90 -3.48
C ARG A 24 17.74 -6.19 -3.48
N LEU A 25 17.71 -4.94 -3.02
CA LEU A 25 16.51 -4.10 -3.04
C LEU A 25 16.02 -3.90 -4.48
N VAL A 26 16.90 -3.54 -5.41
CA VAL A 26 16.55 -3.34 -6.82
C VAL A 26 16.09 -4.65 -7.46
N ALA A 27 16.77 -5.77 -7.20
CA ALA A 27 16.36 -7.07 -7.72
C ALA A 27 14.95 -7.47 -7.23
N GLU A 28 14.61 -7.20 -5.97
CA GLU A 28 13.26 -7.46 -5.45
C GLU A 28 12.23 -6.50 -6.05
N ALA A 29 12.57 -5.22 -6.18
CA ALA A 29 11.69 -4.26 -6.83
C ALA A 29 11.41 -4.62 -8.29
N ASP A 30 12.39 -5.12 -9.04
CA ASP A 30 12.22 -5.61 -10.41
C ASP A 30 11.28 -6.83 -10.46
N ARG A 31 11.37 -7.76 -9.51
CA ARG A 31 10.42 -8.89 -9.41
C ARG A 31 8.99 -8.40 -9.15
N LEU A 32 8.81 -7.47 -8.22
CA LEU A 32 7.51 -6.84 -7.94
C LEU A 32 6.97 -6.08 -9.17
N MET A 33 7.83 -5.37 -9.90
CA MET A 33 7.47 -4.69 -11.15
C MET A 33 7.03 -5.67 -12.24
N ALA A 34 7.64 -6.86 -12.30
CA ALA A 34 7.23 -7.97 -13.15
C ALA A 34 5.95 -8.68 -12.67
N GLY A 35 5.32 -8.20 -11.60
CA GLY A 35 4.07 -8.74 -11.07
C GLY A 35 4.23 -9.97 -10.19
N GLN A 36 5.47 -10.31 -9.80
CA GLN A 36 5.76 -11.52 -9.02
C GLN A 36 5.70 -11.20 -7.53
N VAL A 37 4.72 -11.77 -6.84
CA VAL A 37 4.63 -11.69 -5.38
C VAL A 37 4.05 -12.97 -4.80
N GLU A 38 4.51 -13.36 -3.61
CA GLU A 38 4.02 -14.51 -2.87
C GLU A 38 3.68 -14.09 -1.45
N TYR A 39 2.49 -14.46 -1.00
CA TYR A 39 2.03 -14.22 0.36
C TYR A 39 1.59 -15.53 1.01
N PHE A 40 2.18 -15.84 2.16
CA PHE A 40 1.88 -17.05 2.93
C PHE A 40 1.94 -18.36 2.09
N GLY A 41 2.91 -18.47 1.17
CA GLY A 41 3.04 -19.64 0.29
C GLY A 41 2.12 -19.63 -0.94
N VAL A 42 1.40 -18.53 -1.20
CA VAL A 42 0.48 -18.40 -2.32
C VAL A 42 0.98 -17.33 -3.28
N VAL A 43 1.30 -17.76 -4.51
CA VAL A 43 1.73 -16.87 -5.59
C VAL A 43 0.54 -16.07 -6.12
N ARG A 44 0.78 -14.80 -6.42
CA ARG A 44 -0.15 -13.93 -7.12
C ARG A 44 0.41 -13.53 -8.47
N ASP A 45 -0.47 -13.46 -9.47
CA ASP A 45 -0.21 -13.01 -10.83
C ASP A 45 -1.03 -11.76 -11.21
N ASP A 46 -1.84 -11.24 -10.27
CA ASP A 46 -2.72 -10.09 -10.47
C ASP A 46 -2.07 -8.74 -10.12
N LEU A 47 -0.78 -8.71 -9.78
CA LEU A 47 -0.12 -7.51 -9.27
C LEU A 47 0.02 -6.38 -10.32
N ALA A 48 -0.20 -6.65 -11.61
CA ALA A 48 -0.23 -5.61 -12.64
C ALA A 48 -1.46 -4.71 -12.55
N ASP A 49 -2.62 -5.26 -12.18
CA ASP A 49 -3.87 -4.56 -11.92
C ASP A 49 -4.65 -5.32 -10.84
N PRO A 50 -4.32 -5.11 -9.55
CA PRO A 50 -4.78 -6.01 -8.50
C PRO A 50 -6.27 -5.88 -8.21
N ASP A 51 -6.97 -7.02 -8.12
CA ASP A 51 -8.29 -7.03 -7.48
C ASP A 51 -8.12 -7.06 -5.97
N TRP A 52 -8.28 -5.89 -5.37
CA TRP A 52 -8.05 -5.67 -3.94
C TRP A 52 -8.89 -6.58 -3.03
N CYS A 53 -10.02 -7.09 -3.50
CA CYS A 53 -10.92 -7.97 -2.75
C CYS A 53 -10.79 -9.45 -3.13
N TYR A 54 -9.84 -9.82 -4.00
CA TYR A 54 -9.64 -11.19 -4.45
C TYR A 54 -8.64 -11.96 -3.58
N ASP A 55 -9.04 -13.17 -3.20
CA ASP A 55 -8.21 -14.18 -2.56
C ASP A 55 -7.71 -15.21 -3.60
N PRO A 56 -6.42 -15.21 -3.96
CA PRO A 56 -5.82 -16.18 -4.88
C PRO A 56 -5.82 -17.62 -4.35
N LYS A 57 -5.91 -17.82 -3.03
CA LYS A 57 -5.85 -19.15 -2.42
C LYS A 57 -7.15 -19.93 -2.63
N THR A 58 -8.29 -19.27 -2.44
CA THR A 58 -9.61 -19.89 -2.57
C THR A 58 -10.30 -19.56 -3.89
N GLY A 59 -9.79 -18.59 -4.66
CA GLY A 59 -10.42 -18.07 -5.87
C GLY A 59 -11.67 -17.22 -5.57
N ARG A 60 -11.88 -16.84 -4.31
CA ARG A 60 -13.04 -16.06 -3.87
C ARG A 60 -12.76 -14.57 -3.92
N ARG A 61 -13.86 -13.81 -3.95
CA ARG A 61 -13.83 -12.35 -3.87
C ARG A 61 -14.70 -11.90 -2.71
N ALA A 62 -14.13 -11.13 -1.78
CA ALA A 62 -14.87 -10.60 -0.65
C ALA A 62 -16.01 -9.68 -1.13
N PRO A 63 -17.20 -9.74 -0.50
CA PRO A 63 -18.32 -8.91 -0.88
C PRO A 63 -18.05 -7.44 -0.58
N GLY A 64 -18.51 -6.57 -1.47
CA GLY A 64 -18.60 -5.14 -1.20
C GLY A 64 -19.73 -4.84 -0.21
N GLY A 65 -19.70 -3.67 0.42
CA GLY A 65 -20.70 -3.34 1.43
C GLY A 65 -20.16 -2.38 2.48
N TYR A 66 -20.99 -2.11 3.49
CA TYR A 66 -20.51 -1.46 4.71
C TYR A 66 -19.54 -2.43 5.41
N ALA A 67 -18.39 -1.92 5.85
CA ALA A 67 -17.29 -2.76 6.31
C ALA A 67 -17.70 -3.76 7.39
N PHE A 68 -18.49 -3.31 8.37
CA PHE A 68 -18.89 -4.13 9.52
C PHE A 68 -20.02 -5.13 9.22
N ASP A 69 -20.62 -5.07 8.03
CA ASP A 69 -21.56 -6.09 7.55
C ASP A 69 -20.84 -7.21 6.78
N VAL A 70 -19.55 -7.04 6.47
CA VAL A 70 -18.76 -8.06 5.77
C VAL A 70 -18.40 -9.18 6.75
N PRO A 71 -18.81 -10.44 6.48
CA PRO A 71 -18.52 -11.57 7.36
C PRO A 71 -17.07 -12.05 7.18
N TYR A 72 -16.07 -11.21 7.49
CA TYR A 72 -14.65 -11.45 7.18
C TYR A 72 -14.04 -12.69 7.84
N ARG A 73 -14.73 -13.30 8.82
CA ARG A 73 -14.33 -14.54 9.50
C ARG A 73 -14.92 -15.79 8.86
N ASP A 74 -15.82 -15.63 7.90
CA ASP A 74 -16.44 -16.71 7.14
C ASP A 74 -15.66 -16.90 5.83
N GLU A 75 -14.79 -17.91 5.80
CA GLU A 75 -13.95 -18.22 4.64
C GLU A 75 -14.78 -18.61 3.40
N ASP A 76 -15.96 -19.20 3.58
CA ASP A 76 -16.84 -19.53 2.45
C ASP A 76 -17.47 -18.28 1.83
N ALA A 77 -17.73 -17.26 2.64
CA ALA A 77 -18.25 -15.98 2.18
C ALA A 77 -17.19 -15.05 1.60
N VAL A 78 -15.97 -15.01 2.17
CA VAL A 78 -14.96 -14.00 1.84
C VAL A 78 -13.65 -14.52 1.26
N GLY A 79 -13.35 -15.81 1.43
CA GLY A 79 -12.01 -16.38 1.21
C GLY A 79 -11.07 -16.23 2.40
N ASP A 80 -9.79 -16.56 2.22
CA ASP A 80 -8.75 -16.35 3.22
C ASP A 80 -8.48 -14.85 3.37
N ILE A 81 -9.03 -14.26 4.42
CA ILE A 81 -8.94 -12.82 4.64
C ILE A 81 -7.51 -12.30 4.73
N LYS A 82 -6.54 -13.13 5.15
CA LYS A 82 -5.14 -12.72 5.24
C LYS A 82 -4.55 -12.50 3.85
N GLN A 83 -4.92 -13.30 2.86
CA GLN A 83 -4.48 -13.14 1.48
C GLN A 83 -4.97 -11.82 0.87
N ILE A 84 -6.19 -11.42 1.21
CA ILE A 84 -6.79 -10.15 0.78
C ILE A 84 -6.12 -8.96 1.48
N TRP A 85 -5.92 -9.06 2.80
CA TRP A 85 -5.33 -7.97 3.57
C TRP A 85 -3.84 -7.76 3.28
N GLU A 86 -3.06 -8.81 3.07
CA GLU A 86 -1.60 -8.72 2.91
C GLU A 86 -1.20 -7.76 1.77
N LEU A 87 -1.80 -7.94 0.60
CA LEU A 87 -1.59 -7.04 -0.54
C LEU A 87 -1.98 -5.59 -0.20
N SER A 88 -3.12 -5.41 0.48
CA SER A 88 -3.65 -4.10 0.88
C SER A 88 -2.90 -3.44 2.04
N ARG A 89 -1.94 -4.12 2.69
CA ARG A 89 -1.04 -3.49 3.66
C ARG A 89 -0.01 -2.58 2.98
N HIS A 90 0.14 -2.69 1.66
CA HIS A 90 1.03 -1.86 0.85
C HIS A 90 2.50 -1.91 1.27
N GLN A 91 2.93 -2.95 1.97
CA GLN A 91 4.34 -3.10 2.36
C GLN A 91 5.24 -3.33 1.16
N TYR A 92 4.79 -4.02 0.11
CA TYR A 92 5.55 -4.13 -1.14
C TYR A 92 5.74 -2.77 -1.84
N LEU A 93 4.82 -1.81 -1.65
CA LEU A 93 4.99 -0.46 -2.20
C LEU A 93 6.09 0.34 -1.50
N THR A 94 6.42 0.03 -0.23
CA THR A 94 7.58 0.65 0.43
C THR A 94 8.89 0.14 -0.18
N VAL A 95 8.93 -1.12 -0.65
CA VAL A 95 10.08 -1.68 -1.39
C VAL A 95 10.29 -0.94 -2.71
N LEU A 96 9.22 -0.75 -3.49
CA LEU A 96 9.27 0.03 -4.73
C LEU A 96 9.68 1.48 -4.49
N ALA A 97 9.11 2.14 -3.47
CA ALA A 97 9.48 3.51 -3.12
C ALA A 97 10.95 3.62 -2.66
N ALA A 98 11.48 2.60 -1.97
CA ALA A 98 12.89 2.56 -1.59
C ALA A 98 13.81 2.34 -2.81
N ALA A 99 13.40 1.51 -3.78
CA ALA A 99 14.13 1.34 -5.03
C ALA A 99 14.18 2.66 -5.81
N TYR A 100 13.08 3.40 -5.89
CA TYR A 100 13.08 4.78 -6.41
C TYR A 100 14.09 5.66 -5.66
N ALA A 101 14.03 5.70 -4.33
CA ALA A 101 14.90 6.57 -3.53
C ALA A 101 16.41 6.30 -3.76
N VAL A 102 16.79 5.03 -3.95
CA VAL A 102 18.18 4.63 -4.17
C VAL A 102 18.64 4.86 -5.62
N THR A 103 17.76 4.66 -6.59
CA THR A 103 18.14 4.63 -8.02
C THR A 103 17.78 5.90 -8.79
N GLY A 104 16.78 6.64 -8.34
CA GLY A 104 16.15 7.73 -9.08
C GLY A 104 15.24 7.26 -10.23
N ASP A 105 15.05 5.95 -10.43
CA ASP A 105 14.22 5.42 -11.53
C ASP A 105 12.73 5.62 -11.24
N GLU A 106 12.12 6.55 -11.98
CA GLU A 106 10.74 6.98 -11.75
C GLU A 106 9.71 5.88 -11.98
N ARG A 107 10.02 4.81 -12.73
CA ARG A 107 9.09 3.70 -12.99
C ARG A 107 8.57 3.06 -11.70
N TYR A 108 9.43 2.98 -10.68
CA TYR A 108 9.03 2.48 -9.37
C TYR A 108 8.04 3.42 -8.66
N ALA A 109 8.31 4.74 -8.69
CA ALA A 109 7.44 5.74 -8.09
C ALA A 109 6.08 5.81 -8.80
N GLU A 110 6.07 5.71 -10.13
CA GLU A 110 4.87 5.64 -10.96
C GLU A 110 4.02 4.41 -10.63
N ARG A 111 4.63 3.23 -10.48
CA ARG A 111 3.91 2.01 -10.07
C ARG A 111 3.28 2.19 -8.68
N VAL A 112 4.02 2.74 -7.73
CA VAL A 112 3.49 3.05 -6.39
C VAL A 112 2.30 4.00 -6.47
N ALA A 113 2.42 5.07 -7.24
CA ALA A 113 1.35 6.04 -7.43
C ALA A 113 0.11 5.45 -8.11
N GLY A 114 0.30 4.54 -9.07
CA GLY A 114 -0.78 3.83 -9.75
C GLY A 114 -1.55 2.93 -8.79
N HIS A 115 -0.85 2.11 -8.01
CA HIS A 115 -1.47 1.17 -7.07
C HIS A 115 -2.19 1.89 -5.93
N LEU A 116 -1.61 2.94 -5.35
CA LEU A 116 -2.29 3.74 -4.33
C LEU A 116 -3.56 4.40 -4.87
N ARG A 117 -3.52 4.95 -6.08
CA ARG A 117 -4.70 5.54 -6.73
C ARG A 117 -5.79 4.48 -6.98
N SER A 118 -5.42 3.31 -7.51
CA SER A 118 -6.35 2.19 -7.74
C SER A 118 -7.00 1.73 -6.42
N TRP A 119 -6.19 1.56 -5.36
CA TRP A 119 -6.69 1.15 -4.06
C TRP A 119 -7.63 2.19 -3.46
N TRP A 120 -7.27 3.48 -3.47
CA TRP A 120 -8.10 4.54 -2.92
C TRP A 120 -9.43 4.71 -3.66
N ALA A 121 -9.44 4.49 -4.98
CA ALA A 121 -10.65 4.53 -5.80
C ALA A 121 -11.58 3.34 -5.50
N SER A 122 -11.01 2.16 -5.27
CA SER A 122 -11.78 0.93 -5.05
C SER A 122 -12.26 0.77 -3.60
N ASN A 123 -11.55 1.35 -2.63
CA ASN A 123 -11.75 1.09 -1.20
C ASN A 123 -12.12 2.36 -0.43
N ALA A 124 -13.30 2.90 -0.75
CA ALA A 124 -13.85 4.07 -0.07
C ALA A 124 -13.95 3.85 1.46
N PRO A 125 -13.83 4.91 2.28
CA PRO A 125 -13.95 4.81 3.73
C PRO A 125 -15.17 4.07 4.23
N LEU A 126 -14.94 3.16 5.20
CA LEU A 126 -15.95 2.30 5.85
C LEU A 126 -16.68 1.35 4.88
N ARG A 127 -16.08 1.10 3.71
CA ARG A 127 -16.60 0.15 2.71
C ARG A 127 -15.61 -0.98 2.50
N SER A 128 -16.13 -2.18 2.23
CA SER A 128 -15.35 -3.41 1.99
C SER A 128 -14.57 -3.90 3.20
N VAL A 129 -13.96 -5.08 3.04
CA VAL A 129 -13.30 -5.81 4.11
C VAL A 129 -12.04 -5.12 4.63
N HIS A 130 -11.47 -4.17 3.87
CA HIS A 130 -10.25 -3.48 4.27
C HIS A 130 -10.43 -2.48 5.42
N TRP A 131 -11.68 -2.17 5.79
CA TRP A 131 -12.01 -1.18 6.82
C TRP A 131 -12.43 -1.79 8.17
N VAL A 132 -12.36 -3.11 8.31
CA VAL A 132 -12.87 -3.83 9.48
C VAL A 132 -11.90 -3.83 10.67
N SER A 133 -10.58 -3.80 10.41
CA SER A 133 -9.56 -4.09 11.43
C SER A 133 -8.65 -2.89 11.76
N GLY A 134 -8.58 -2.56 13.05
CA GLY A 134 -7.70 -1.54 13.67
C GLY A 134 -6.26 -1.64 13.17
N ILE A 135 -5.78 -2.88 13.25
CA ILE A 135 -4.42 -3.25 12.92
C ILE A 135 -4.13 -2.96 11.44
N GLU A 136 -5.04 -3.33 10.53
CA GLU A 136 -4.85 -3.14 9.09
C GLU A 136 -4.81 -1.66 8.72
N LEU A 137 -5.63 -0.82 9.39
CA LEU A 137 -5.61 0.62 9.18
C LEU A 137 -4.31 1.25 9.67
N GLY A 138 -3.83 0.84 10.85
CA GLY A 138 -2.56 1.30 11.39
C GLY A 138 -1.38 0.94 10.50
N ILE A 139 -1.32 -0.32 10.04
CA ILE A 139 -0.27 -0.79 9.13
C ILE A 139 -0.27 0.01 7.82
N ARG A 140 -1.44 0.27 7.21
CA ARG A 140 -1.49 1.09 5.98
C ARG A 140 -0.97 2.50 6.20
N LEU A 141 -1.29 3.15 7.32
CA LEU A 141 -0.74 4.48 7.62
C LEU A 141 0.78 4.44 7.77
N LEU A 142 1.34 3.41 8.43
CA LEU A 142 2.79 3.23 8.51
C LEU A 142 3.41 3.08 7.13
N SER A 143 2.84 2.24 6.26
CA SER A 143 3.29 2.07 4.88
C SER A 143 3.24 3.39 4.11
N TRP A 144 2.14 4.14 4.20
CA TRP A 144 1.97 5.40 3.47
C TRP A 144 2.91 6.51 3.93
N VAL A 145 3.20 6.61 5.23
CA VAL A 145 4.20 7.55 5.75
C VAL A 145 5.58 7.25 5.18
N TRP A 146 5.98 5.98 5.16
CA TRP A 146 7.26 5.57 4.58
C TRP A 146 7.30 5.78 3.07
N ILE A 147 6.24 5.42 2.35
CA ILE A 147 6.14 5.65 0.90
C ILE A 147 6.33 7.14 0.61
N ARG A 148 5.56 8.03 1.25
CA ARG A 148 5.67 9.47 0.98
C ARG A 148 7.07 10.00 1.30
N ARG A 149 7.71 9.54 2.37
CA ARG A 149 9.07 9.91 2.76
C ARG A 149 10.13 9.42 1.77
N LEU A 150 9.99 8.21 1.25
CA LEU A 150 10.92 7.61 0.28
C LEU A 150 10.75 8.24 -1.12
N LEU A 151 9.54 8.67 -1.47
CA LEU A 151 9.25 9.36 -2.72
C LEU A 151 9.52 10.87 -2.66
N ASP A 152 10.20 11.39 -1.64
CA ASP A 152 10.34 12.84 -1.46
C ASP A 152 11.02 13.57 -2.64
N GLY A 153 11.98 12.91 -3.28
CA GLY A 153 12.63 13.44 -4.49
C GLY A 153 11.79 13.35 -5.77
N TRP A 154 10.65 12.65 -5.75
CA TRP A 154 9.84 12.41 -6.94
C TRP A 154 8.91 13.60 -7.20
N PRO A 155 8.93 14.21 -8.41
CA PRO A 155 8.09 15.37 -8.70
C PRO A 155 6.59 15.13 -8.48
N GLY A 156 6.12 13.89 -8.65
CA GLY A 156 4.72 13.51 -8.47
C GLY A 156 4.27 13.31 -7.00
N ALA A 157 5.18 13.38 -6.02
CA ALA A 157 4.86 13.02 -4.64
C ALA A 157 3.79 13.93 -4.01
N ALA A 158 3.93 15.26 -4.20
CA ALA A 158 2.96 16.25 -3.72
C ALA A 158 1.58 16.05 -4.36
N ALA A 159 1.56 15.84 -5.68
CA ALA A 159 0.34 15.58 -6.42
C ALA A 159 -0.36 14.28 -5.98
N LEU A 160 0.41 13.29 -5.52
CA LEU A 160 -0.12 12.00 -5.08
C LEU A 160 -0.74 12.05 -3.67
N PHE A 161 -0.12 12.78 -2.73
CA PHE A 161 -0.49 12.75 -1.31
C PHE A 161 -1.10 14.07 -0.81
N GLU A 162 -0.42 15.19 -1.00
CA GLU A 162 -0.82 16.50 -0.48
C GLU A 162 -1.97 17.13 -1.26
N ASP A 163 -1.91 17.07 -2.59
CA ASP A 163 -2.88 17.73 -3.47
C ASP A 163 -4.01 16.81 -3.93
N ASN A 164 -3.98 15.52 -3.53
CA ASN A 164 -4.95 14.52 -3.90
C ASN A 164 -6.08 14.39 -2.85
N PRO A 165 -7.32 14.81 -3.17
CA PRO A 165 -8.44 14.72 -2.22
C PRO A 165 -8.75 13.29 -1.77
N ALA A 166 -8.52 12.29 -2.61
CA ALA A 166 -8.74 10.89 -2.25
C ALA A 166 -7.73 10.46 -1.19
N ALA A 167 -6.45 10.78 -1.36
CA ALA A 167 -5.39 10.49 -0.38
C ALA A 167 -5.68 11.16 0.96
N LEU A 168 -6.00 12.46 0.94
CA LEU A 168 -6.32 13.22 2.15
C LEU A 168 -7.53 12.65 2.90
N LYS A 169 -8.61 12.31 2.17
CA LYS A 169 -9.80 11.68 2.75
C LYS A 169 -9.46 10.33 3.35
N GLN A 170 -8.67 9.52 2.66
CA GLN A 170 -8.22 8.21 3.12
C GLN A 170 -7.42 8.32 4.41
N ILE A 171 -6.39 9.17 4.46
CA ILE A 171 -5.57 9.41 5.65
C ILE A 171 -6.43 9.86 6.83
N TRP A 172 -7.30 10.86 6.62
CA TRP A 172 -8.17 11.37 7.67
C TRP A 172 -9.08 10.30 8.26
N HIS A 173 -9.72 9.48 7.42
CA HIS A 173 -10.61 8.43 7.90
C HIS A 173 -9.86 7.31 8.63
N HIS A 174 -8.65 6.95 8.19
CA HIS A 174 -7.81 5.99 8.91
C HIS A 174 -7.46 6.53 10.30
N GLN A 175 -6.98 7.78 10.39
CA GLN A 175 -6.62 8.42 11.66
C GLN A 175 -7.83 8.56 12.59
N ARG A 176 -8.96 9.06 12.07
CA ARG A 176 -10.17 9.25 12.87
C ARG A 176 -10.69 7.94 13.43
N TRP A 177 -10.66 6.88 12.63
CA TRP A 177 -11.12 5.58 13.08
C TRP A 177 -10.22 4.98 14.16
N LEU A 178 -8.90 5.08 13.98
CA LEU A 178 -7.93 4.64 15.00
C LEU A 178 -8.02 5.45 16.29
N ALA A 179 -8.29 6.77 16.20
CA ALA A 179 -8.47 7.62 17.37
C ALA A 179 -9.80 7.37 18.10
N ALA A 180 -10.80 6.83 17.41
CA ALA A 180 -12.09 6.46 17.97
C ALA A 180 -12.16 5.00 18.44
N PHE A 181 -11.10 4.22 18.22
CA PHE A 181 -11.00 2.85 18.70
C PHE A 181 -10.74 2.88 20.22
N PRO A 182 -11.57 2.19 21.02
CA PRO A 182 -11.39 2.12 22.48
C PRO A 182 -10.13 1.34 22.88
#